data_AF-A0A7V7F434-F1
#
_entry.id   AF-A0A7V7F434-F1
#
_cell.length_a   1.000
_cell.length_b   1.000
_cell.length_c   1.000
_cell.angle_alpha   90.00
_cell.angle_beta   90.00
_cell.angle_gamma   90.00
#
_symmetry.space_group_name_H-M   'P 1'
#
loop_
_entity.id
_entity.type
_entity.pdbx_description
1 polymer ?
#
loop_
_entity_poly.entity_id
_entity_poly.type
_entity_poly.pdbx_seq_one_letter_code
_entity_poly.pdbx_strand_id
1 'polypeptide(L)'
;MKKILIVDDEEDMIWSLQKNLNHESLKVDIITASSGEEALKILAANPVDLIITDIKMPGISGLELLVEVKNRYPKTGVIVMTAYPSPEYKNEALAKGGLHYIEKPFDINELRKIIKRVLKETSLFKGTVAGVELSDIIQLNCLSKTTTALAVNTADHEGIIYFDKGDIVHAACNGRVGEEAFYTILCFEGGTLETRKHANPPPRTINQHSEALLMEGARRMDEAKAGGALTAGEVDSWDFDGAITPEKPLTSINSEKTEPSTASPKEAQMVSTKEEQMGNLQELLTEFTNIPGVNTACLVGRDGFLLDSVTIAGTDAETIGAIASSGFGASESMGNQLGKGMLTMTMIEYENGPVMLAPVGGEAFLVIVADKNSNLGMIRLKIKKHAGDIATTASI
;
A
#
# COMPACT_ATOMS: atom_id res chain seq x y z
N MET A 1 -0.01 -33.77 8.18
CA MET A 1 0.63 -33.27 6.94
C MET A 1 -0.10 -32.01 6.52
N LYS A 2 0.56 -31.09 5.81
CA LYS A 2 -0.11 -29.88 5.29
C LYS A 2 -1.02 -30.26 4.13
N LYS A 3 -2.24 -29.74 4.09
CA LYS A 3 -3.24 -30.06 3.04
C LYS A 3 -3.30 -28.95 1.99
N ILE A 4 -3.10 -29.30 0.73
CA ILE A 4 -3.14 -28.38 -0.41
C ILE A 4 -4.34 -28.72 -1.28
N LEU A 5 -5.16 -27.70 -1.58
CA LEU A 5 -6.26 -27.78 -2.53
C LEU A 5 -5.84 -27.19 -3.87
N ILE A 6 -5.91 -28.00 -4.93
CA ILE A 6 -5.70 -27.56 -6.32
C ILE A 6 -7.07 -27.34 -6.95
N VAL A 7 -7.26 -26.18 -7.58
CA VAL A 7 -8.51 -25.77 -8.23
C VAL A 7 -8.21 -25.30 -9.65
N ASP A 8 -8.74 -26.00 -10.64
CA ASP A 8 -8.59 -25.66 -12.05
C ASP A 8 -9.76 -26.33 -12.80
N ASP A 9 -10.35 -25.70 -13.82
CA ASP A 9 -11.42 -26.32 -14.60
C ASP A 9 -10.88 -27.31 -15.65
N GLU A 10 -9.57 -27.32 -15.89
CA GLU A 10 -8.90 -28.28 -16.77
C GLU A 10 -8.39 -29.51 -16.00
N GLU A 11 -9.03 -30.67 -16.20
CA GLU A 11 -8.66 -31.94 -15.53
C GLU A 11 -7.19 -32.33 -15.78
N ASP A 12 -6.67 -32.09 -16.99
CA ASP A 12 -5.28 -32.36 -17.36
C ASP A 12 -4.29 -31.55 -16.51
N MET A 13 -4.65 -30.30 -16.19
CA MET A 13 -3.84 -29.42 -15.35
C MET A 13 -3.85 -29.88 -13.90
N ILE A 14 -5.02 -30.23 -13.36
CA ILE A 14 -5.14 -30.84 -12.02
C ILE A 14 -4.27 -32.08 -11.92
N TRP A 15 -4.39 -33.00 -12.88
CA TRP A 15 -3.65 -34.27 -12.88
C TRP A 15 -2.14 -34.04 -12.94
N SER A 16 -1.70 -33.13 -13.81
CA SER A 16 -0.30 -32.75 -13.94
C SER A 16 0.25 -32.18 -12.62
N LEU A 17 -0.45 -31.23 -12.00
CA LEU A 17 -0.03 -30.64 -10.74
C LEU A 17 -0.02 -31.66 -9.60
N GLN A 18 -1.04 -32.49 -9.48
CA GLN A 18 -1.11 -33.54 -8.46
C GLN A 18 0.07 -34.50 -8.58
N LYS A 19 0.36 -34.98 -9.80
CA LYS A 19 1.50 -35.88 -10.06
C LYS A 19 2.84 -35.22 -9.74
N ASN A 20 3.00 -33.95 -10.13
CA ASN A 20 4.26 -33.22 -9.96
C ASN A 20 4.49 -32.76 -8.51
N LEU A 21 3.43 -32.45 -7.75
CA LEU A 21 3.53 -31.96 -6.37
C LEU A 21 3.56 -33.09 -5.34
N ASN A 22 3.09 -34.30 -5.67
CA ASN A 22 3.18 -35.49 -4.84
C ASN A 22 4.60 -36.11 -4.81
N HIS A 23 5.61 -35.25 -4.69
CA HIS A 23 7.03 -35.61 -4.62
C HIS A 23 7.46 -35.68 -3.15
N GLU A 24 8.33 -36.64 -2.80
CA GLU A 24 8.74 -36.94 -1.41
C GLU A 24 9.23 -35.73 -0.61
N SER A 25 9.75 -34.71 -1.30
CA SER A 25 10.31 -33.49 -0.72
C SER A 25 9.29 -32.49 -0.14
N LEU A 26 7.98 -32.61 -0.43
CA LEU A 26 6.96 -31.69 0.09
C LEU A 26 6.14 -32.26 1.24
N LYS A 27 5.90 -33.58 1.30
CA LYS A 27 5.09 -34.23 2.36
C LYS A 27 3.75 -33.52 2.61
N VAL A 28 3.04 -33.24 1.52
CA VAL A 28 1.73 -32.58 1.50
C VAL A 28 0.66 -33.57 1.11
N ASP A 29 -0.55 -33.34 1.60
CA ASP A 29 -1.74 -34.10 1.23
C ASP A 29 -2.51 -33.27 0.18
N ILE A 30 -2.73 -33.84 -1.00
CA ILE A 30 -3.32 -33.11 -2.13
C ILE A 30 -4.80 -33.48 -2.25
N ILE A 31 -5.65 -32.46 -2.29
CA ILE A 31 -7.06 -32.55 -2.65
C ILE A 31 -7.30 -31.67 -3.87
N THR A 32 -8.33 -31.98 -4.65
CA THR A 32 -8.60 -31.35 -5.94
C THR A 32 -10.05 -30.89 -6.02
N ALA A 33 -10.29 -29.83 -6.79
CA ALA A 33 -11.62 -29.37 -7.17
C ALA A 33 -11.58 -28.91 -8.64
N SER A 34 -12.66 -29.15 -9.38
CA SER A 34 -12.79 -28.72 -10.77
C SER A 34 -13.51 -27.37 -10.93
N SER A 35 -13.90 -26.73 -9.83
CA SER A 35 -14.51 -25.39 -9.83
C SER A 35 -14.36 -24.67 -8.50
N GLY A 36 -14.56 -23.34 -8.50
CA GLY A 36 -14.54 -22.55 -7.27
C GLY A 36 -15.65 -22.93 -6.28
N GLU A 37 -16.83 -23.33 -6.77
CA GLU A 37 -17.93 -23.80 -5.92
C GLU A 37 -17.60 -25.11 -5.22
N GLU A 38 -16.96 -26.05 -5.92
CA GLU A 38 -16.48 -27.29 -5.32
C GLU A 38 -15.38 -27.00 -4.29
N ALA A 39 -14.45 -26.10 -4.60
CA ALA A 39 -13.41 -25.68 -3.67
C ALA A 39 -14.00 -25.13 -2.37
N LEU A 40 -15.03 -24.27 -2.43
CA LEU A 40 -15.73 -23.76 -1.26
C LEU A 40 -16.43 -24.86 -0.44
N LYS A 41 -17.04 -25.85 -1.10
CA LYS A 41 -17.64 -27.02 -0.41
C LYS A 41 -16.58 -27.82 0.33
N ILE A 42 -15.41 -28.03 -0.29
CA ILE A 42 -14.29 -28.74 0.33
C ILE A 42 -13.75 -27.97 1.53
N LEU A 43 -13.57 -26.65 1.41
CA LEU A 43 -13.13 -25.77 2.50
C LEU A 43 -14.11 -25.75 3.69
N ALA A 44 -15.41 -25.87 3.43
CA ALA A 44 -16.41 -25.98 4.49
C ALA A 44 -16.33 -27.31 5.25
N ALA A 45 -15.93 -28.40 4.58
CA ALA A 45 -15.87 -29.73 5.16
C ALA A 45 -14.49 -30.10 5.76
N ASN A 46 -13.41 -29.48 5.27
CA ASN A 46 -12.04 -29.88 5.59
C ASN A 46 -11.14 -28.66 5.85
N PRO A 47 -10.22 -28.74 6.83
CA PRO A 47 -9.17 -27.74 6.94
C PRO A 47 -8.18 -27.85 5.77
N VAL A 48 -7.90 -26.73 5.12
CA VAL A 48 -6.96 -26.58 4.01
C VAL A 48 -5.91 -25.54 4.39
N ASP A 49 -4.63 -25.89 4.24
CA ASP A 49 -3.52 -24.98 4.58
C ASP A 49 -3.17 -24.05 3.41
N LEU A 50 -3.36 -24.50 2.16
CA LEU A 50 -3.02 -23.76 0.96
C LEU A 50 -3.96 -24.11 -0.20
N ILE A 51 -4.38 -23.09 -0.94
CA ILE A 51 -5.10 -23.24 -2.21
C ILE A 51 -4.19 -22.82 -3.35
N ILE A 52 -4.23 -23.56 -4.45
CA ILE A 52 -3.61 -23.21 -5.73
C ILE A 52 -4.74 -23.19 -6.75
N THR A 53 -5.08 -22.01 -7.28
CA THR A 53 -6.25 -21.84 -8.16
C THR A 53 -5.87 -21.17 -9.47
N ASP A 54 -6.49 -21.54 -10.59
CA ASP A 54 -6.45 -20.71 -11.80
C ASP A 54 -7.30 -19.44 -11.63
N ILE A 55 -6.94 -18.34 -12.32
CA ILE A 55 -7.77 -17.13 -12.35
C ILE A 55 -9.07 -17.35 -13.11
N LYS A 56 -9.00 -17.92 -14.32
CA LYS A 56 -10.11 -17.95 -15.26
C LYS A 56 -10.76 -19.33 -15.22
N MET A 57 -11.76 -19.45 -14.36
CA MET A 57 -12.62 -20.64 -14.30
C MET A 57 -14.08 -20.21 -14.56
N PRO A 58 -14.92 -21.09 -15.15
CA PRO A 58 -16.36 -20.88 -15.22
C PRO A 58 -16.98 -20.81 -13.81
N GLY A 59 -17.97 -19.93 -13.65
CA GLY A 59 -18.61 -19.71 -12.35
C GLY A 59 -17.74 -18.83 -11.46
N ILE A 60 -17.40 -19.32 -10.28
CA ILE A 60 -16.50 -18.61 -9.35
C ILE A 60 -15.06 -18.63 -9.91
N SER A 61 -14.54 -17.44 -10.20
CA SER A 61 -13.15 -17.24 -10.62
C SER A 61 -12.15 -17.45 -9.47
N GLY A 62 -10.87 -17.67 -9.79
CA GLY A 62 -9.83 -17.81 -8.75
C GLY A 62 -9.62 -16.56 -7.90
N LEU A 63 -9.91 -15.38 -8.46
CA LEU A 63 -9.86 -14.12 -7.72
C LEU A 63 -11.03 -13.99 -6.74
N GLU A 64 -12.25 -14.31 -7.17
CA GLU A 64 -13.41 -14.35 -6.28
C GLU A 64 -13.24 -15.41 -5.18
N LEU A 65 -12.72 -16.59 -5.54
CA LEU A 65 -12.37 -17.64 -4.58
C LEU A 65 -11.35 -17.13 -3.56
N LEU A 66 -10.32 -16.38 -3.99
CA LEU A 66 -9.35 -15.79 -3.09
C LEU A 66 -10.00 -14.82 -2.09
N VAL A 67 -10.90 -13.95 -2.55
CA VAL A 67 -11.62 -13.00 -1.70
C VAL A 67 -12.42 -13.76 -0.64
N GLU A 68 -13.17 -14.77 -1.06
CA GLU A 68 -13.96 -15.61 -0.15
C GLU A 68 -13.09 -16.36 0.87
N VAL A 69 -11.94 -16.88 0.43
CA VAL A 69 -11.01 -17.59 1.30
C VAL A 69 -10.37 -16.65 2.32
N LYS A 70 -9.95 -15.45 1.91
CA LYS A 70 -9.41 -14.44 2.84
C LYS A 70 -10.42 -14.05 3.90
N ASN A 71 -11.69 -13.92 3.54
CA ASN A 71 -12.77 -13.54 4.45
C ASN A 71 -13.15 -14.67 5.42
N ARG A 72 -13.34 -15.90 4.91
CA ARG A 72 -13.87 -17.02 5.72
C ARG A 72 -12.79 -17.92 6.33
N TYR A 73 -11.62 -17.98 5.70
CA TYR A 73 -10.52 -18.89 6.05
C TYR A 73 -9.16 -18.13 6.06
N PRO A 74 -8.99 -17.12 6.92
CA PRO A 74 -7.84 -16.19 6.87
C PRO A 74 -6.47 -16.85 7.13
N LYS A 75 -6.45 -18.09 7.64
CA LYS A 75 -5.24 -18.89 7.87
C LYS A 75 -4.83 -19.73 6.66
N THR A 76 -5.68 -19.84 5.64
CA THR A 76 -5.42 -20.59 4.42
C THR A 76 -4.63 -19.71 3.45
N GLY A 77 -3.44 -20.15 3.05
CA GLY A 77 -2.69 -19.49 2.00
C GLY A 77 -3.37 -19.64 0.64
N VAL A 78 -3.19 -18.67 -0.26
CA VAL A 78 -3.71 -18.77 -1.64
C VAL A 78 -2.59 -18.42 -2.62
N ILE A 79 -2.39 -19.30 -3.60
CA ILE A 79 -1.57 -19.09 -4.79
C ILE A 79 -2.50 -19.06 -6.00
N VAL A 80 -2.36 -18.03 -6.82
CA VAL A 80 -3.16 -17.85 -8.02
C VAL A 80 -2.30 -18.10 -9.27
N MET A 81 -2.77 -18.93 -10.19
CA MET A 81 -2.12 -19.22 -11.47
C MET A 81 -2.75 -18.36 -12.57
N THR A 82 -1.94 -17.75 -13.44
CA THR A 82 -2.46 -16.87 -14.52
C THR A 82 -1.72 -17.06 -15.83
N ALA A 83 -2.45 -17.10 -16.95
CA ALA A 83 -1.87 -17.03 -18.31
C ALA A 83 -1.74 -15.58 -18.84
N TYR A 84 -2.25 -14.59 -18.10
CA TYR A 84 -2.22 -13.18 -18.47
C TYR A 84 -1.78 -12.35 -17.26
N PRO A 85 -0.47 -12.02 -17.13
CA PRO A 85 -0.04 -11.09 -16.11
C PRO A 85 -0.50 -9.68 -16.50
N SER A 86 -1.62 -9.21 -15.96
CA SER A 86 -1.90 -7.77 -16.01
C SER A 86 -1.07 -7.06 -14.93
N PRO A 87 -0.44 -5.92 -15.25
CA PRO A 87 0.25 -5.10 -14.25
C PRO A 87 -0.66 -4.69 -13.10
N GLU A 88 -1.96 -4.49 -13.36
CA GLU A 88 -2.94 -4.13 -12.33
C GLU A 88 -3.08 -5.25 -11.28
N TYR A 89 -3.24 -6.51 -11.70
CA TYR A 89 -3.39 -7.64 -10.77
C TYR A 89 -2.12 -7.90 -9.95
N LYS A 90 -0.95 -7.67 -10.55
CA LYS A 90 0.35 -7.78 -9.87
C LYS A 90 0.53 -6.69 -8.81
N ASN A 91 0.11 -5.47 -9.09
CA ASN A 91 0.19 -4.36 -8.15
C ASN A 91 -0.84 -4.49 -7.01
N GLU A 92 -2.05 -4.95 -7.31
CA GLU A 92 -3.09 -5.23 -6.31
C GLU A 92 -2.68 -6.36 -5.36
N ALA A 93 -2.02 -7.40 -5.90
CA ALA A 93 -1.43 -8.51 -5.14
C ALA A 93 -0.35 -8.06 -4.15
N LEU A 94 0.50 -7.11 -4.56
CA LEU A 94 1.56 -6.52 -3.74
C LEU A 94 0.99 -5.57 -2.69
N ALA A 95 0.00 -4.75 -3.06
CA ALA A 95 -0.67 -3.81 -2.16
C ALA A 95 -1.45 -4.51 -1.03
N LYS A 96 -2.06 -5.66 -1.31
CA LYS A 96 -2.82 -6.46 -0.33
C LYS A 96 -1.94 -7.41 0.51
N GLY A 97 -0.61 -7.26 0.45
CA GLY A 97 0.34 -7.79 1.45
C GLY A 97 0.42 -9.32 1.60
N GLY A 98 -0.14 -10.10 0.67
CA GLY A 98 -0.20 -11.56 0.85
C GLY A 98 -0.91 -12.34 -0.25
N LEU A 99 -0.89 -11.85 -1.49
CA LEU A 99 -1.31 -12.59 -2.66
C LEU A 99 -0.07 -13.21 -3.32
N HIS A 100 -0.03 -14.52 -3.43
CA HIS A 100 1.04 -15.21 -4.17
C HIS A 100 0.48 -15.58 -5.55
N TYR A 101 1.20 -15.27 -6.63
CA TYR A 101 0.78 -15.69 -7.97
C TYR A 101 1.94 -16.35 -8.72
N ILE A 102 1.60 -17.13 -9.74
CA ILE A 102 2.54 -17.78 -10.64
C ILE A 102 2.02 -17.71 -12.07
N GLU A 103 2.89 -17.31 -13.00
CA GLU A 103 2.53 -17.12 -14.41
C GLU A 103 2.66 -18.44 -15.19
N LYS A 104 1.63 -18.80 -15.95
CA LYS A 104 1.61 -19.95 -16.87
C LYS A 104 2.27 -19.52 -18.20
N PRO A 105 3.20 -20.31 -18.78
CA PRO A 105 3.70 -21.59 -18.27
C PRO A 105 4.78 -21.38 -17.18
N PHE A 106 4.74 -22.21 -16.12
CA PHE A 106 5.69 -22.13 -15.00
C PHE A 106 6.50 -23.40 -14.82
N ASP A 107 7.66 -23.24 -14.18
CA ASP A 107 8.46 -24.37 -13.70
C ASP A 107 7.88 -24.92 -12.39
N ILE A 108 7.69 -26.24 -12.32
CA ILE A 108 7.19 -26.92 -11.10
C ILE A 108 8.08 -26.63 -9.88
N ASN A 109 9.39 -26.51 -10.04
CA ASN A 109 10.30 -26.17 -8.94
C ASN A 109 10.09 -24.74 -8.44
N GLU A 110 9.70 -23.81 -9.31
CA GLU A 110 9.31 -22.47 -8.90
C GLU A 110 8.05 -22.51 -8.05
N LEU A 111 7.00 -23.22 -8.52
CA LEU A 111 5.78 -23.43 -7.74
C LEU A 111 6.08 -24.06 -6.37
N ARG A 112 6.95 -25.08 -6.31
CA ARG A 112 7.37 -25.72 -5.05
C ARG A 112 8.06 -24.73 -4.10
N LYS A 113 8.85 -23.77 -4.60
CA LYS A 113 9.48 -22.74 -3.77
C LYS A 113 8.43 -21.80 -3.19
N ILE A 114 7.45 -21.38 -3.99
CA ILE A 114 6.34 -20.54 -3.55
C ILE A 114 5.53 -21.28 -2.48
N ILE A 115 5.10 -22.52 -2.74
CA ILE A 115 4.38 -23.37 -1.77
C ILE A 115 5.14 -23.44 -0.43
N LYS A 116 6.45 -23.73 -0.46
CA LYS A 116 7.27 -23.79 0.77
C LYS A 116 7.31 -22.45 1.50
N ARG A 117 7.32 -21.32 0.79
CA ARG A 117 7.28 -19.98 1.38
C ARG A 117 5.93 -19.75 2.06
N VAL A 118 4.82 -19.96 1.35
CA VAL A 118 3.46 -19.75 1.89
C VAL A 118 3.18 -20.65 3.09
N LEU A 119 3.57 -21.93 3.02
CA LEU A 119 3.37 -22.87 4.14
C LEU A 119 4.30 -22.61 5.33
N LYS A 120 5.44 -21.93 5.13
CA LYS A 120 6.33 -21.46 6.20
C LYS A 120 5.92 -20.11 6.78
N GLU A 121 5.14 -19.31 6.06
CA GLU A 121 4.57 -18.03 6.51
C GLU A 121 3.48 -18.27 7.57
N THR A 122 3.86 -18.85 8.71
CA THR A 122 3.10 -18.72 9.95
C THR A 122 3.70 -17.53 10.71
N SER A 123 2.90 -16.48 10.90
CA SER A 123 3.13 -15.31 11.77
C SER A 123 4.27 -14.32 11.46
N LEU A 124 4.30 -13.72 10.26
CA LEU A 124 5.02 -12.46 10.05
C LEU A 124 4.06 -11.43 9.48
N PHE A 125 3.82 -10.36 10.24
CA PHE A 125 3.12 -9.18 9.75
C PHE A 125 3.96 -8.54 8.63
N LYS A 126 3.38 -8.40 7.44
CA LYS A 126 3.91 -7.58 6.35
C LYS A 126 2.91 -6.46 6.12
N GLY A 127 3.38 -5.22 6.17
CA GLY A 127 2.57 -4.03 5.98
C GLY A 127 3.48 -2.81 5.82
N THR A 128 3.00 -1.83 5.07
CA THR A 128 3.65 -0.53 4.94
C THR A 128 3.27 0.30 6.15
N VAL A 129 4.25 0.73 6.94
CA VAL A 129 4.04 1.65 8.06
C VAL A 129 4.28 3.06 7.52
N ALA A 130 3.22 3.86 7.39
CA ALA A 130 3.30 5.25 6.97
C ALA A 130 3.45 6.17 8.19
N GLY A 131 4.20 7.27 8.05
CA GLY A 131 4.35 8.30 9.09
C GLY A 131 5.27 7.94 10.27
N VAL A 132 6.10 6.92 10.12
CA VAL A 132 7.15 6.59 11.11
C VAL A 132 8.49 7.07 10.60
N GLU A 133 9.24 7.76 11.45
CA GLU A 133 10.56 8.25 11.09
C GLU A 133 11.55 7.08 10.93
N LEU A 134 12.52 7.22 10.03
CA LEU A 134 13.53 6.19 9.82
C LEU A 134 14.33 5.90 11.11
N SER A 135 14.57 6.94 11.91
CA SER A 135 15.17 6.87 13.26
C SER A 135 14.42 5.89 14.17
N ASP A 136 13.09 5.94 14.21
CA ASP A 136 12.25 5.06 15.02
C ASP A 136 12.37 3.60 14.59
N ILE A 137 12.40 3.35 13.28
CA ILE A 137 12.55 1.99 12.73
C ILE A 137 13.95 1.43 13.04
N ILE A 138 14.99 2.25 12.96
CA ILE A 138 16.34 1.88 13.35
C ILE A 138 16.39 1.58 14.85
N GLN A 139 15.78 2.43 15.70
CA GLN A 139 15.72 2.22 17.14
C GLN A 139 14.96 0.95 17.51
N LEU A 140 13.86 0.63 16.81
CA LEU A 140 13.12 -0.61 16.99
C LEU A 140 13.97 -1.84 16.66
N ASN A 141 14.76 -1.78 15.58
CA ASN A 141 15.71 -2.85 15.23
C ASN A 141 16.79 -3.02 16.32
N CYS A 142 17.31 -1.93 16.87
CA CYS A 142 18.25 -1.99 18.00
C CYS A 142 17.64 -2.68 19.23
N LEU A 143 16.41 -2.29 19.61
CA LEU A 143 15.70 -2.83 20.76
C LEU A 143 15.32 -4.31 20.59
N SER A 144 15.11 -4.76 19.35
CA SER A 144 14.69 -6.13 19.05
C SER A 144 15.74 -7.18 19.44
N LYS A 145 17.01 -6.79 19.60
CA LYS A 145 18.16 -7.67 19.82
C LYS A 145 18.30 -8.78 18.77
N THR A 146 17.82 -8.53 17.55
CA THR A 146 17.91 -9.47 16.43
C THR A 146 19.08 -9.12 15.50
N THR A 147 19.59 -10.12 14.79
CA THR A 147 20.56 -9.92 13.71
C THR A 147 19.78 -9.78 12.40
N THR A 148 19.79 -8.59 11.81
CA THR A 148 18.96 -8.22 10.65
C THR A 148 19.72 -7.26 9.74
N ALA A 149 19.24 -7.09 8.51
CA ALA A 149 19.59 -5.94 7.71
C ALA A 149 18.34 -5.15 7.36
N LEU A 150 18.42 -3.83 7.46
CA LEU A 150 17.38 -2.90 7.05
C LEU A 150 17.85 -2.24 5.74
N ALA A 151 17.17 -2.55 4.64
CA ALA A 151 17.35 -1.84 3.38
C ALA A 151 16.40 -0.63 3.33
N VAL A 152 16.93 0.50 2.88
CA VAL A 152 16.25 1.79 2.78
C VAL A 152 16.44 2.30 1.35
N ASN A 153 15.35 2.45 0.60
CA ASN A 153 15.40 2.86 -0.80
C ASN A 153 14.54 4.10 -1.03
N THR A 154 15.11 5.11 -1.67
CA THR A 154 14.39 6.28 -2.21
C THR A 154 14.43 6.23 -3.73
N ALA A 155 13.91 7.26 -4.41
CA ALA A 155 14.01 7.36 -5.87
C ALA A 155 15.46 7.41 -6.37
N ASP A 156 16.34 8.09 -5.61
CA ASP A 156 17.70 8.43 -6.05
C ASP A 156 18.80 7.76 -5.21
N HIS A 157 18.45 7.13 -4.09
CA HIS A 157 19.42 6.60 -3.14
C HIS A 157 19.04 5.22 -2.62
N GLU A 158 20.03 4.32 -2.54
CA GLU A 158 19.91 3.02 -1.90
C GLU A 158 20.88 2.91 -0.72
N GLY A 159 20.35 2.44 0.41
CA GLY A 159 21.08 2.30 1.66
C GLY A 159 20.78 0.98 2.37
N ILE A 160 21.75 0.47 3.11
CA ILE A 160 21.56 -0.70 3.96
C ILE A 160 22.26 -0.53 5.30
N ILE A 161 21.57 -0.91 6.38
CA ILE A 161 22.08 -0.92 7.75
C ILE A 161 22.03 -2.35 8.28
N TYR A 162 23.15 -2.84 8.81
CA TYR A 162 23.24 -4.17 9.41
C TYR A 162 23.26 -4.09 10.92
N PHE A 163 22.44 -4.94 11.53
CA PHE A 163 22.32 -5.13 12.96
C PHE A 163 22.84 -6.52 13.31
N ASP A 164 23.68 -6.63 14.34
CA ASP A 164 24.03 -7.90 14.97
C ASP A 164 23.57 -7.89 16.42
N LYS A 165 22.59 -8.73 16.76
CA LYS A 165 21.95 -8.78 18.08
C LYS A 165 21.50 -7.40 18.60
N GLY A 166 21.02 -6.56 17.69
CA GLY A 166 20.59 -5.19 17.98
C GLY A 166 21.70 -4.12 17.88
N ASP A 167 22.98 -4.50 17.78
CA ASP A 167 24.05 -3.52 17.58
C ASP A 167 24.16 -3.14 16.11
N ILE A 168 24.25 -1.83 15.80
CA ILE A 168 24.55 -1.36 14.45
C ILE A 168 26.04 -1.65 14.17
N VAL A 169 26.31 -2.59 13.27
CA VAL A 169 27.69 -3.05 13.00
C VAL A 169 28.24 -2.55 11.66
N HIS A 170 27.38 -2.21 10.71
CA HIS A 170 27.78 -1.81 9.36
C HIS A 170 26.67 -1.01 8.70
N ALA A 171 27.03 -0.04 7.87
CA ALA A 171 26.12 0.62 6.95
C ALA A 171 26.82 0.87 5.61
N ALA A 172 26.06 0.88 4.51
CA ALA A 172 26.57 1.19 3.18
C ALA A 172 25.51 1.94 2.37
N CYS A 173 25.93 2.98 1.64
CA CYS A 173 25.06 3.83 0.83
C CYS A 173 25.90 4.53 -0.24
N ASN A 174 25.49 4.48 -1.52
CA ASN A 174 26.10 5.22 -2.63
C ASN A 174 27.64 5.21 -2.64
N GLY A 175 28.26 4.04 -2.46
CA GLY A 175 29.72 3.85 -2.44
C GLY A 175 30.43 4.25 -1.14
N ARG A 176 29.71 4.79 -0.14
CA ARG A 176 30.21 5.03 1.22
C ARG A 176 29.93 3.83 2.11
N VAL A 177 30.78 3.65 3.13
CA VAL A 177 30.67 2.57 4.13
C VAL A 177 30.94 3.11 5.53
N GLY A 178 30.30 2.52 6.54
CA GLY A 178 30.51 2.86 7.96
C GLY A 178 29.61 3.98 8.44
N GLU A 179 30.08 4.77 9.41
CA GLU A 179 29.29 5.80 10.09
C GLU A 179 28.80 6.88 9.11
N GLU A 180 29.64 7.30 8.15
CA GLU A 180 29.25 8.29 7.14
C GLU A 180 28.15 7.78 6.20
N ALA A 181 28.13 6.47 5.91
CA ALA A 181 27.01 5.88 5.17
C ALA A 181 25.74 5.86 6.02
N PHE A 182 25.85 5.55 7.31
CA PHE A 182 24.73 5.57 8.24
C PHE A 182 24.10 6.97 8.36
N TYR A 183 24.91 8.03 8.53
CA TYR A 183 24.39 9.40 8.60
C TYR A 183 23.73 9.83 7.28
N THR A 184 24.29 9.41 6.14
CA THR A 184 23.68 9.70 4.83
C THR A 184 22.29 9.05 4.72
N ILE A 185 22.15 7.80 5.16
CA ILE A 185 20.86 7.08 5.16
C ILE A 185 19.83 7.76 6.06
N LEU A 186 20.23 8.28 7.23
CA LEU A 186 19.33 8.99 8.14
C LEU A 186 18.73 10.27 7.54
N CYS A 187 19.41 10.87 6.57
CA CYS A 187 18.93 12.08 5.88
C CYS A 187 17.99 11.78 4.70
N PHE A 188 17.68 10.51 4.41
CA PHE A 188 16.75 10.19 3.33
C PHE A 188 15.35 10.71 3.64
N GLU A 189 14.76 11.43 2.68
CA GLU A 189 13.39 11.91 2.76
C GLU A 189 12.45 10.96 2.00
N GLY A 190 11.51 10.36 2.73
CA GLY A 190 10.61 9.36 2.18
C GLY A 190 11.31 8.06 1.75
N GLY A 191 10.59 7.19 1.04
CA GLY A 191 11.12 5.93 0.53
C GLY A 191 10.47 4.68 1.12
N THR A 192 11.08 3.53 0.84
CA THR A 192 10.60 2.20 1.25
C THR A 192 11.63 1.51 2.14
N LEU A 193 11.12 0.67 3.05
CA LEU A 193 11.91 -0.04 4.04
C LEU A 193 11.69 -1.55 3.91
N GLU A 194 12.77 -2.32 3.90
CA GLU A 194 12.71 -3.78 3.87
C GLU A 194 13.61 -4.37 4.95
N THR A 195 13.05 -5.19 5.85
CA THR A 195 13.83 -5.91 6.88
C THR A 195 14.14 -7.34 6.46
N ARG A 196 15.44 -7.69 6.45
CA ARG A 196 15.96 -9.02 6.08
C ARG A 196 16.52 -9.73 7.32
N LYS A 197 15.83 -10.77 7.79
CA LYS A 197 16.15 -11.50 9.05
C LYS A 197 17.27 -12.56 8.97
N HIS A 198 17.86 -12.79 7.80
CA HIS A 198 18.91 -13.81 7.58
C HIS A 198 20.13 -13.21 6.87
N ALA A 199 20.40 -11.93 7.13
CA ALA A 199 21.57 -11.26 6.58
C ALA A 199 22.80 -11.66 7.40
N ASN A 200 23.86 -12.13 6.74
CA ASN A 200 25.15 -12.29 7.39
C ASN A 200 25.84 -10.92 7.39
N PRO A 201 26.09 -10.30 8.56
CA PRO A 201 26.62 -8.94 8.60
C PRO A 201 28.03 -8.90 8.00
N PRO A 202 28.35 -7.88 7.19
CA PRO A 202 29.72 -7.62 6.76
C PRO A 202 30.67 -7.39 7.96
N PRO A 203 31.99 -7.35 7.74
CA PRO A 203 32.93 -6.92 8.78
C PRO A 203 32.48 -5.60 9.42
N ARG A 204 32.58 -5.53 10.75
CA ARG A 204 32.16 -4.36 11.51
C ARG A 204 32.93 -3.12 11.04
N THR A 205 32.21 -2.12 10.57
CA THR A 205 32.75 -0.81 10.16
C THR A 205 32.25 0.34 11.03
N ILE A 206 31.31 0.05 11.94
CA ILE A 206 30.76 0.99 12.90
C ILE A 206 31.12 0.49 14.30
N ASN A 207 31.80 1.33 15.08
CA ASN A 207 32.26 0.95 16.43
C ASN A 207 31.54 1.73 17.53
N GLN A 208 30.83 2.80 17.19
CA GLN A 208 30.03 3.57 18.13
C GLN A 208 28.77 2.82 18.56
N HIS A 209 28.28 3.15 19.76
CA HIS A 209 26.99 2.66 20.25
C HIS A 209 25.82 3.35 19.53
N SER A 210 24.72 2.62 19.37
CA SER A 210 23.51 3.05 18.64
C SER A 210 22.98 4.41 19.07
N GLU A 211 22.97 4.70 20.38
CA GLU A 211 22.46 5.96 20.93
C GLU A 211 23.35 7.14 20.51
N ALA A 212 24.67 6.96 20.50
CA ALA A 212 25.61 7.99 20.09
C ALA A 212 25.48 8.30 18.59
N LEU A 213 25.31 7.26 17.77
CA LEU A 213 25.09 7.41 16.32
C LEU A 213 23.79 8.14 16.02
N LEU A 214 22.69 7.80 16.71
CA LEU A 214 21.39 8.46 16.51
C LEU A 214 21.42 9.92 16.99
N MET A 215 22.07 10.22 18.13
CA MET A 215 22.23 11.59 18.61
C MET A 215 23.09 12.45 17.67
N GLU A 216 24.21 11.92 17.18
CA GLU A 216 25.07 12.62 16.22
C GLU A 216 24.36 12.80 14.86
N GLY A 217 23.59 11.81 14.42
CA GLY A 217 22.74 11.92 13.23
C GLY A 217 21.70 13.03 13.37
N ALA A 218 20.96 13.05 14.49
CA ALA A 218 19.98 14.11 14.77
C ALA A 218 20.63 15.50 14.82
N ARG A 219 21.79 15.64 15.49
CA ARG A 219 22.54 16.90 15.52
C ARG A 219 22.89 17.38 14.11
N ARG A 220 23.39 16.49 13.25
CA ARG A 220 23.73 16.83 11.85
C ARG A 220 22.50 17.21 11.02
N MET A 221 21.37 16.55 11.23
CA MET A 221 20.11 16.88 10.56
C MET A 221 19.58 18.25 10.99
N ASP A 222 19.63 18.57 12.29
CA ASP A 222 19.23 19.88 12.81
C ASP A 222 20.16 21.00 12.31
N GLU A 223 21.47 20.74 12.24
CA GLU A 223 22.45 21.67 11.68
C GLU A 223 22.23 21.91 10.18
N ALA A 224 21.91 20.87 9.41
CA ALA A 224 21.56 20.98 8.00
C ALA A 224 20.28 21.81 7.79
N LYS A 225 19.26 21.62 8.66
CA LYS A 225 18.00 22.37 8.62
C LYS A 225 18.18 23.83 9.09
N ALA A 226 19.04 24.09 10.08
CA ALA A 226 19.31 25.43 10.60
C ALA A 226 20.26 26.26 9.73
N GLY A 227 21.07 25.61 8.89
CA GLY A 227 22.07 26.24 8.02
C GLY A 227 21.54 26.93 6.76
N GLY A 228 20.24 26.85 6.45
CA GLY A 228 19.64 27.58 5.33
C GLY A 228 20.26 27.27 3.95
N ALA A 229 20.80 26.07 3.75
CA ALA A 229 21.34 25.63 2.47
C ALA A 229 20.93 24.19 2.19
N LEU A 230 19.80 24.06 1.50
CA LEU A 230 19.58 23.14 0.37
C LEU A 230 18.17 23.41 -0.14
N THR A 231 18.00 24.54 -0.85
CA THR A 231 17.07 24.51 -1.98
C THR A 231 17.58 23.43 -2.92
N ALA A 232 16.71 22.51 -3.33
CA ALA A 232 16.95 21.69 -4.50
C ALA A 232 17.26 22.63 -5.67
N GLY A 233 18.54 22.80 -5.94
CA GLY A 233 19.08 23.75 -6.89
C GLY A 233 20.35 23.13 -7.45
N GLU A 234 20.22 22.67 -8.69
CA GLU A 234 21.31 22.51 -9.65
C GLU A 234 22.41 21.54 -9.21
N VAL A 235 22.26 20.27 -9.59
CA VAL A 235 23.43 19.42 -9.86
C VAL A 235 24.08 19.99 -11.10
N ASP A 236 24.91 21.01 -10.89
CA ASP A 236 25.78 21.57 -11.91
C ASP A 236 26.74 20.47 -12.36
N SER A 237 26.74 20.22 -13.66
CA SER A 237 27.73 19.41 -14.35
C SER A 237 29.13 19.93 -14.04
N TRP A 238 29.99 19.10 -13.46
CA TRP A 238 31.42 19.39 -13.37
C TRP A 238 32.14 18.67 -14.51
N ASP A 239 32.28 19.37 -15.63
CA ASP A 239 33.24 19.03 -16.68
C ASP A 239 34.57 19.76 -16.45
N PHE A 240 35.65 19.02 -16.71
CA PHE A 240 37.04 19.41 -16.57
C PHE A 240 37.47 20.34 -17.74
N ASP A 241 38.35 21.30 -17.44
CA ASP A 241 39.16 22.15 -18.33
C ASP A 241 38.57 23.42 -19.01
N GLY A 242 39.02 24.58 -18.52
CA GLY A 242 39.81 25.54 -19.33
C GLY A 242 39.11 26.64 -20.17
N ALA A 243 39.29 27.90 -19.73
CA ALA A 243 39.39 29.17 -20.50
C ALA A 243 38.13 30.05 -20.83
N ILE A 244 38.03 31.17 -20.08
CA ILE A 244 37.78 32.60 -20.44
C ILE A 244 36.81 32.97 -21.62
N THR A 245 35.57 33.38 -21.25
CA THR A 245 34.68 34.55 -21.66
C THR A 245 34.49 35.01 -23.13
N PRO A 246 33.50 35.91 -23.47
CA PRO A 246 32.09 36.11 -23.04
C PRO A 246 31.08 36.38 -24.20
N GLU A 247 29.78 36.55 -23.86
CA GLU A 247 28.72 37.38 -24.49
C GLU A 247 27.38 36.71 -24.92
N LYS A 248 26.30 37.44 -24.57
CA LYS A 248 24.82 37.28 -24.75
C LYS A 248 24.35 37.32 -26.24
N PRO A 249 23.03 37.28 -26.58
CA PRO A 249 21.81 36.82 -25.88
C PRO A 249 20.84 35.93 -26.73
N LEU A 250 19.75 35.51 -26.09
CA LEU A 250 18.52 34.87 -26.59
C LEU A 250 18.02 35.28 -28.00
N THR A 251 17.56 34.27 -28.76
CA THR A 251 16.50 34.41 -29.78
C THR A 251 15.49 33.26 -29.69
N SER A 252 14.23 33.65 -29.85
CA SER A 252 13.00 32.86 -30.02
C SER A 252 13.02 31.98 -31.27
N ILE A 253 12.17 30.94 -31.35
CA ILE A 253 11.31 30.58 -32.49
C ILE A 253 10.24 29.53 -32.07
N ASN A 254 8.98 29.94 -32.29
CA ASN A 254 7.71 29.26 -32.65
C ASN A 254 7.52 27.72 -32.64
N SER A 255 6.42 27.35 -31.97
CA SER A 255 5.24 26.58 -32.41
C SER A 255 5.32 25.62 -33.61
N GLU A 256 4.84 24.39 -33.39
CA GLU A 256 4.02 23.68 -34.38
C GLU A 256 2.93 22.82 -33.72
N LYS A 257 1.74 22.88 -34.33
CA LYS A 257 0.50 22.19 -33.97
C LYS A 257 0.51 20.75 -34.50
N THR A 258 -0.25 19.86 -33.86
CA THR A 258 -0.93 18.76 -34.57
C THR A 258 -2.23 18.38 -33.84
N GLU A 259 -3.28 18.16 -34.63
CA GLU A 259 -4.69 17.96 -34.29
C GLU A 259 -5.03 16.56 -33.73
N PRO A 260 -6.22 16.37 -33.12
CA PRO A 260 -6.60 15.14 -32.43
C PRO A 260 -7.22 14.08 -33.35
N SER A 261 -6.89 12.81 -33.09
CA SER A 261 -7.47 11.64 -33.74
C SER A 261 -8.81 11.24 -33.11
N THR A 262 -9.80 10.98 -33.97
CA THR A 262 -11.20 10.65 -33.71
C THR A 262 -11.42 9.28 -33.06
N ALA A 263 -12.26 9.20 -32.02
CA ALA A 263 -12.79 7.97 -31.44
C ALA A 263 -14.12 7.55 -32.11
N SER A 264 -14.36 6.24 -32.17
CA SER A 264 -15.48 5.58 -32.87
C SER A 264 -16.79 5.47 -32.04
N PRO A 265 -17.97 5.28 -32.68
CA PRO A 265 -19.28 5.61 -32.09
C PRO A 265 -19.82 4.70 -30.97
N LYS A 266 -19.06 3.73 -30.46
CA LYS A 266 -19.51 2.81 -29.40
C LYS A 266 -19.16 3.27 -27.97
N GLU A 267 -18.23 4.21 -27.83
CA GLU A 267 -17.86 4.77 -26.51
C GLU A 267 -18.84 5.86 -26.04
N ALA A 268 -19.58 6.50 -26.95
CA ALA A 268 -20.51 7.58 -26.63
C ALA A 268 -21.78 7.12 -25.87
N GLN A 269 -22.10 5.82 -25.84
CA GLN A 269 -23.31 5.30 -25.16
C GLN A 269 -23.06 4.73 -23.75
N MET A 270 -21.81 4.49 -23.35
CA MET A 270 -21.45 4.13 -21.95
C MET A 270 -21.00 5.34 -21.12
N VAL A 271 -20.59 6.43 -21.77
CA VAL A 271 -20.18 7.68 -21.10
C VAL A 271 -21.39 8.45 -20.55
N SER A 272 -22.54 8.38 -21.23
CA SER A 272 -23.73 9.16 -20.85
C SER A 272 -24.39 8.71 -19.54
N THR A 273 -24.17 7.47 -19.07
CA THR A 273 -24.76 6.97 -17.81
C THR A 273 -23.90 7.30 -16.59
N LYS A 274 -22.58 7.50 -16.76
CA LYS A 274 -21.67 7.94 -15.68
C LYS A 274 -21.76 9.45 -15.43
N GLU A 275 -21.94 10.26 -16.47
CA GLU A 275 -22.04 11.72 -16.32
C GLU A 275 -23.32 12.17 -15.59
N GLU A 276 -24.44 11.46 -15.73
CA GLU A 276 -25.68 11.76 -14.98
C GLU A 276 -25.60 11.36 -13.49
N GLN A 277 -24.81 10.35 -13.13
CA GLN A 277 -24.62 9.94 -11.73
C GLN A 277 -23.64 10.86 -10.97
N MET A 278 -22.63 11.40 -11.66
CA MET A 278 -21.64 12.33 -11.10
C MET A 278 -22.25 13.68 -10.66
N GLY A 279 -23.35 14.12 -11.27
CA GLY A 279 -24.05 15.35 -10.87
C GLY A 279 -24.68 15.29 -9.47
N ASN A 280 -25.16 14.11 -9.05
CA ASN A 280 -25.89 13.96 -7.78
C ASN A 280 -24.94 13.85 -6.57
N LEU A 281 -23.76 13.25 -6.74
CA LEU A 281 -22.80 13.06 -5.64
C LEU A 281 -22.17 14.39 -5.19
N GLN A 282 -21.78 15.24 -6.14
CA GLN A 282 -21.25 16.58 -5.85
C GLN A 282 -22.29 17.47 -5.18
N GLU A 283 -23.56 17.39 -5.58
CA GLU A 283 -24.66 18.10 -4.92
C GLU A 283 -24.82 17.66 -3.46
N LEU A 284 -24.81 16.35 -3.20
CA LEU A 284 -24.87 15.79 -1.85
C LEU A 284 -23.66 16.17 -0.98
N LEU A 285 -22.45 16.25 -1.56
CA LEU A 285 -21.26 16.70 -0.85
C LEU A 285 -21.27 18.21 -0.58
N THR A 286 -21.82 19.01 -1.50
CA THR A 286 -21.97 20.47 -1.36
C THR A 286 -22.87 20.85 -0.19
N GLU A 287 -23.85 20.01 0.16
CA GLU A 287 -24.66 20.20 1.37
C GLU A 287 -23.81 20.29 2.65
N PHE A 288 -22.66 19.64 2.71
CA PHE A 288 -21.77 19.74 3.88
C PHE A 288 -21.01 21.05 3.91
N THR A 289 -20.47 21.52 2.78
CA THR A 289 -19.77 22.82 2.69
C THR A 289 -20.70 24.02 2.85
N ASN A 290 -22.03 23.82 2.69
CA ASN A 290 -23.04 24.81 3.05
C ASN A 290 -23.18 25.02 4.57
N ILE A 291 -22.60 24.16 5.41
CA ILE A 291 -22.53 24.38 6.85
C ILE A 291 -21.41 25.40 7.13
N PRO A 292 -21.70 26.52 7.81
CA PRO A 292 -20.66 27.51 8.14
C PRO A 292 -19.49 26.88 8.91
N GLY A 293 -18.29 27.07 8.38
CA GLY A 293 -17.04 26.53 8.92
C GLY A 293 -16.64 25.15 8.42
N VAL A 294 -17.46 24.47 7.60
CA VAL A 294 -17.02 23.25 6.90
C VAL A 294 -16.25 23.64 5.66
N ASN A 295 -14.95 23.31 5.64
CA ASN A 295 -14.06 23.67 4.54
C ASN A 295 -13.93 22.55 3.51
N THR A 296 -14.08 21.29 3.90
CA THR A 296 -13.94 20.14 3.00
C THR A 296 -14.93 19.06 3.33
N ALA A 297 -15.57 18.52 2.30
CA ALA A 297 -16.31 17.28 2.35
C ALA A 297 -15.83 16.38 1.22
N CYS A 298 -15.28 15.20 1.55
CA CYS A 298 -14.86 14.24 0.54
C CYS A 298 -15.31 12.83 0.88
N LEU A 299 -15.62 12.09 -0.18
CA LEU A 299 -15.92 10.67 -0.12
C LEU A 299 -14.67 9.90 -0.54
N VAL A 300 -14.23 8.99 0.33
CA VAL A 300 -12.95 8.30 0.21
C VAL A 300 -13.19 6.80 0.31
N GLY A 301 -12.64 6.04 -0.62
CA GLY A 301 -12.66 4.58 -0.58
C GLY A 301 -11.88 4.06 0.62
N ARG A 302 -12.20 2.86 1.10
CA ARG A 302 -11.44 2.20 2.18
C ARG A 302 -9.96 1.95 1.81
N ASP A 303 -9.63 1.96 0.53
CA ASP A 303 -8.28 1.89 -0.03
C ASP A 303 -7.52 3.23 0.00
N GLY A 304 -8.18 4.32 0.40
CA GLY A 304 -7.60 5.66 0.49
C GLY A 304 -7.67 6.46 -0.81
N PHE A 305 -8.26 5.92 -1.88
CA PHE A 305 -8.51 6.69 -3.10
C PHE A 305 -9.68 7.65 -2.92
N LEU A 306 -9.52 8.87 -3.45
CA LEU A 306 -10.56 9.86 -3.47
C LEU A 306 -11.62 9.49 -4.51
N LEU A 307 -12.87 9.30 -4.07
CA LEU A 307 -13.98 9.03 -4.97
C LEU A 307 -14.59 10.33 -5.50
N ASP A 308 -14.84 11.29 -4.61
CA ASP A 308 -15.32 12.63 -4.97
C ASP A 308 -15.05 13.62 -3.83
N SER A 309 -15.01 14.92 -4.13
CA SER A 309 -14.77 15.96 -3.13
C SER A 309 -15.40 17.30 -3.47
N VAL A 310 -15.74 18.04 -2.42
CA VAL A 310 -16.05 19.46 -2.46
C VAL A 310 -15.17 20.15 -1.42
N THR A 311 -14.28 21.01 -1.91
CA THR A 311 -13.31 21.75 -1.08
C THR A 311 -13.50 23.25 -1.25
N ILE A 312 -13.37 24.00 -0.16
CA ILE A 312 -13.11 25.43 -0.19
C ILE A 312 -11.59 25.62 -0.38
N ALA A 313 -11.21 26.57 -1.25
CA ALA A 313 -9.86 26.74 -1.79
C ALA A 313 -8.72 26.63 -0.75
N GLY A 314 -7.64 25.93 -1.12
CA GLY A 314 -6.42 25.78 -0.31
C GLY A 314 -6.28 24.43 0.41
N THR A 315 -7.18 23.48 0.17
CA THR A 315 -7.16 22.15 0.79
C THR A 315 -6.98 21.06 -0.27
N ASP A 316 -6.01 20.18 -0.07
CA ASP A 316 -5.76 19.04 -0.95
C ASP A 316 -6.58 17.82 -0.51
N ALA A 317 -7.70 17.57 -1.20
CA ALA A 317 -8.61 16.46 -0.91
C ALA A 317 -7.98 15.09 -1.10
N GLU A 318 -7.01 14.94 -2.02
CA GLU A 318 -6.34 13.66 -2.26
C GLU A 318 -5.46 13.29 -1.06
N THR A 319 -4.66 14.25 -0.57
CA THR A 319 -3.86 14.07 0.64
C THR A 319 -4.74 13.80 1.87
N ILE A 320 -5.88 14.48 2.00
CA ILE A 320 -6.83 14.22 3.10
C ILE A 320 -7.35 12.78 3.04
N GLY A 321 -7.75 12.29 1.87
CA GLY A 321 -8.28 10.94 1.72
C GLY A 321 -7.25 9.88 2.12
N ALA A 322 -6.01 10.03 1.66
CA ALA A 322 -4.92 9.13 2.01
C ALA A 322 -4.64 9.10 3.52
N ILE A 323 -4.56 10.27 4.17
CA ILE A 323 -4.33 10.35 5.62
C ILE A 323 -5.51 9.77 6.40
N ALA A 324 -6.73 10.15 6.03
CA ALA A 324 -7.95 9.77 6.72
C ALA A 324 -8.19 8.25 6.73
N SER A 325 -7.86 7.54 5.65
CA SER A 325 -8.01 6.08 5.54
C SER A 325 -7.25 5.34 6.65
N SER A 326 -6.01 5.75 6.93
CA SER A 326 -5.17 5.13 7.96
C SER A 326 -5.78 5.26 9.37
N GLY A 327 -6.29 6.44 9.71
CA GLY A 327 -6.94 6.70 10.99
C GLY A 327 -8.31 6.04 11.11
N PHE A 328 -9.06 5.94 10.00
CA PHE A 328 -10.37 5.31 9.97
C PHE A 328 -10.30 3.80 10.25
N GLY A 329 -9.39 3.09 9.58
CA GLY A 329 -9.21 1.65 9.77
C GLY A 329 -8.81 1.28 11.20
N ALA A 330 -7.93 2.08 11.82
CA ALA A 330 -7.53 1.89 13.22
C ALA A 330 -8.72 2.04 14.18
N SER A 331 -9.55 3.05 13.98
CA SER A 331 -10.76 3.30 14.79
C SER A 331 -11.81 2.19 14.64
N GLU A 332 -11.97 1.63 13.43
CA GLU A 332 -12.90 0.52 13.19
C GLU A 332 -12.43 -0.78 13.87
N SER A 333 -11.14 -1.10 13.74
CA SER A 333 -10.53 -2.24 14.43
C SER A 333 -10.67 -2.12 15.96
N MET A 334 -10.46 -0.92 16.50
CA MET A 334 -10.61 -0.66 17.94
C MET A 334 -12.03 -0.96 18.44
N GLY A 335 -13.06 -0.53 17.72
CA GLY A 335 -14.46 -0.82 18.06
C GLY A 335 -14.76 -2.32 18.10
N ASN A 336 -14.25 -3.06 17.11
CA ASN A 336 -14.40 -4.52 17.05
C ASN A 336 -13.68 -5.23 18.20
N GLN A 337 -12.43 -4.86 18.50
CA GLN A 337 -11.66 -5.47 19.59
C GLN A 337 -12.23 -5.18 20.98
N LEU A 338 -12.80 -4.00 21.17
CA LEU A 338 -13.42 -3.60 22.44
C LEU A 338 -14.88 -4.10 22.58
N GLY A 339 -15.38 -4.88 21.62
CA GLY A 339 -16.75 -5.39 21.63
C GLY A 339 -17.81 -4.28 21.53
N LYS A 340 -17.49 -3.16 20.88
CA LYS A 340 -18.38 -2.01 20.68
C LYS A 340 -19.16 -2.04 19.37
N GLY A 341 -18.85 -3.01 18.50
CA GLY A 341 -19.51 -3.19 17.21
C GLY A 341 -18.94 -2.28 16.13
N MET A 342 -19.69 -2.12 15.03
CA MET A 342 -19.26 -1.34 13.88
C MET A 342 -19.07 0.13 14.23
N LEU A 343 -18.01 0.73 13.68
CA LEU A 343 -17.77 2.15 13.82
C LEU A 343 -18.91 2.93 13.18
N THR A 344 -19.47 3.89 13.90
CA THR A 344 -20.53 4.77 13.37
C THR A 344 -19.98 6.13 12.96
N MET A 345 -18.96 6.61 13.67
CA MET A 345 -18.28 7.87 13.41
C MET A 345 -17.01 7.96 14.26
N THR A 346 -15.95 8.55 13.71
CA THR A 346 -14.78 9.02 14.45
C THR A 346 -14.71 10.53 14.34
N MET A 347 -14.30 11.20 15.41
CA MET A 347 -14.05 12.64 15.42
C MET A 347 -12.71 12.88 16.10
N ILE A 348 -11.84 13.63 15.43
CA ILE A 348 -10.52 14.01 15.92
C ILE A 348 -10.52 15.54 16.03
N GLU A 349 -10.31 16.06 17.24
CA GLU A 349 -10.27 17.50 17.48
C GLU A 349 -8.83 18.00 17.39
N TYR A 350 -8.60 18.96 16.49
CA TYR A 350 -7.35 19.71 16.39
C TYR A 350 -7.54 21.13 16.91
N GLU A 351 -6.44 21.83 17.18
CA GLU A 351 -6.46 23.23 17.67
C GLU A 351 -7.30 24.16 16.76
N ASN A 352 -7.25 23.92 15.46
CA ASN A 352 -7.91 24.72 14.42
C ASN A 352 -9.30 24.20 14.02
N GLY A 353 -9.72 23.05 14.53
CA GLY A 353 -11.04 22.50 14.27
C GLY A 353 -11.08 20.97 14.15
N PRO A 354 -12.28 20.39 14.10
CA PRO A 354 -12.46 18.95 14.06
C PRO A 354 -12.36 18.37 12.65
N VAL A 355 -11.86 17.13 12.57
CA VAL A 355 -12.01 16.24 11.41
C VAL A 355 -12.95 15.11 11.80
N MET A 356 -13.98 14.88 10.99
CA MET A 356 -14.98 13.85 11.21
C MET A 356 -14.90 12.80 10.10
N LEU A 357 -14.93 11.53 10.49
CA LEU A 357 -14.90 10.38 9.60
C LEU A 357 -16.15 9.55 9.86
N ALA A 358 -16.92 9.24 8.83
CA ALA A 358 -18.13 8.44 8.98
C ALA A 358 -18.24 7.40 7.86
N PRO A 359 -18.49 6.11 8.17
CA PRO A 359 -18.68 5.10 7.15
C PRO A 359 -19.87 5.44 6.26
N VAL A 360 -19.72 5.16 4.97
CA VAL A 360 -20.75 5.31 3.94
C VAL A 360 -20.76 4.03 3.11
N GLY A 361 -21.82 3.23 3.25
CA GLY A 361 -21.88 1.92 2.59
C GLY A 361 -20.87 0.91 3.16
N GLY A 362 -20.53 -0.08 2.36
CA GLY A 362 -19.54 -1.11 2.69
C GLY A 362 -18.12 -0.68 2.35
N GLU A 363 -17.95 0.13 1.30
CA GLU A 363 -16.66 0.31 0.63
C GLU A 363 -16.04 1.71 0.78
N ALA A 364 -16.72 2.67 1.43
CA ALA A 364 -16.21 4.04 1.58
C ALA A 364 -16.52 4.67 2.95
N PHE A 365 -15.97 5.86 3.14
CA PHE A 365 -16.27 6.73 4.28
C PHE A 365 -16.19 8.20 3.85
N LEU A 366 -16.97 9.02 4.53
CA LEU A 366 -17.00 10.47 4.37
C LEU A 366 -15.99 11.10 5.32
N VAL A 367 -15.23 12.07 4.82
CA VAL A 367 -14.34 12.94 5.59
C VAL A 367 -14.86 14.36 5.54
N ILE A 368 -15.16 14.92 6.71
CA ILE A 368 -15.55 16.31 6.87
C ILE A 368 -14.46 17.03 7.66
N VAL A 369 -13.87 18.05 7.07
CA VAL A 369 -12.92 18.95 7.75
C VAL A 369 -13.63 20.26 8.01
N ALA A 370 -13.60 20.69 9.27
CA ALA A 370 -14.33 21.85 9.73
C ALA A 370 -13.49 22.70 10.69
N ASP A 371 -13.80 23.99 10.74
CA ASP A 371 -13.15 24.95 11.61
C ASP A 371 -13.66 24.82 13.04
N LYS A 372 -12.91 25.36 14.01
CA LYS A 372 -13.21 25.30 15.45
C LYS A 372 -14.62 25.75 15.84
N ASN A 373 -15.20 26.70 15.12
CA ASN A 373 -16.52 27.28 15.43
C ASN A 373 -17.68 26.60 14.69
N SER A 374 -17.41 25.50 13.97
CA SER A 374 -18.42 24.81 13.16
C SER A 374 -19.47 24.12 14.01
N ASN A 375 -20.71 24.09 13.51
CA ASN A 375 -21.82 23.44 14.21
C ASN A 375 -21.76 21.91 14.06
N LEU A 376 -21.05 21.24 14.97
CA LEU A 376 -20.90 19.80 15.02
C LEU A 376 -22.22 19.02 15.00
N GLY A 377 -23.26 19.55 15.66
CA GLY A 377 -24.59 18.92 15.68
C GLY A 377 -25.22 18.88 14.29
N MET A 378 -25.07 19.96 13.53
CA MET A 378 -25.55 20.05 12.15
C MET A 378 -24.77 19.13 11.21
N ILE A 379 -23.45 19.04 11.37
CA ILE A 379 -22.61 18.12 10.58
C ILE A 379 -23.07 16.68 10.82
N ARG A 380 -23.19 16.24 12.08
CA ARG A 380 -23.67 14.89 12.42
C ARG A 380 -25.06 14.60 11.87
N LEU A 381 -25.97 15.57 11.95
CA LEU A 381 -27.32 15.44 11.42
C LEU A 381 -27.31 15.23 9.90
N LYS A 382 -26.52 16.02 9.16
CA LYS A 382 -26.39 15.89 7.70
C LYS A 382 -25.74 14.56 7.30
N ILE A 383 -24.70 14.12 8.01
CA ILE A 383 -24.07 12.81 7.77
C ILE A 383 -25.12 11.70 7.90
N LYS A 384 -25.87 11.69 9.00
CA LYS A 384 -26.92 10.68 9.24
C LYS A 384 -28.03 10.73 8.18
N LYS A 385 -28.38 11.91 7.69
CA LYS A 385 -29.44 12.10 6.68
C LYS A 385 -28.99 11.62 5.29
N HIS A 386 -27.76 11.92 4.89
CA HIS A 386 -27.30 11.75 3.51
C HIS A 386 -26.43 10.51 3.28
N ALA A 387 -25.92 9.84 4.32
CA ALA A 387 -25.04 8.67 4.14
C ALA A 387 -25.65 7.56 3.27
N GLY A 388 -26.94 7.29 3.37
CA GLY A 388 -27.62 6.29 2.53
C GLY A 388 -27.74 6.71 1.06
N ASP A 389 -28.05 7.98 0.82
CA ASP A 389 -28.15 8.55 -0.53
C ASP A 389 -26.78 8.59 -1.21
N ILE A 390 -25.74 8.97 -0.46
CA ILE A 390 -24.34 8.98 -0.94
C ILE A 390 -23.90 7.55 -1.30
N ALA A 391 -24.16 6.57 -0.44
CA ALA A 391 -23.82 5.17 -0.71
C ALA A 391 -24.50 4.64 -1.98
N THR A 392 -25.81 4.91 -2.11
CA THR A 392 -26.60 4.50 -3.28
C THR A 392 -26.11 5.18 -4.56
N THR A 393 -25.77 6.47 -4.49
CA THR A 393 -25.33 7.26 -5.66
C THR A 393 -23.93 6.87 -6.10
N ALA A 394 -23.03 6.59 -5.16
CA ALA A 394 -21.68 6.13 -5.44
C ALA A 394 -21.59 4.62 -5.74
N SER A 395 -22.70 3.87 -5.64
CA SER A 395 -22.79 2.42 -5.86
C SER A 395 -21.88 1.58 -4.93
N ILE A 396 -21.84 1.92 -3.65
CA ILE A 396 -20.91 1.39 -2.62
C ILE A 396 -21.57 1.03 -1.27
#